data_AF-A0A1H0NW97-F1
#
_entry.id   AF-A0A1H0NW97-F1
#
_cell.length_a   1.000
_cell.length_b   1.000
_cell.length_c   1.000
_cell.angle_alpha   90.00
_cell.angle_beta   90.00
_cell.angle_gamma   90.00
#
_symmetry.space_group_name_H-M   'P 1'
#
loop_
_entity.id
_entity.type
_entity.pdbx_description
1 polymer ?
#
loop_
_entity_poly.entity_id
_entity_poly.type
_entity_poly.pdbx_seq_one_letter_code
_entity_poly.pdbx_strand_id
1 'polypeptide(L)' 'MDIVLRLISEIWEILLDSSLFMLGGIGVAGMLKIMLDPDTILNHLGKGRYMSVVKAAFFGVPLPL' A
#
# COMPACT_ATOMS: atom_id res chain seq x y z
N MET A 1 12.37 -14.35 -33.83
CA MET A 1 12.55 -14.87 -32.45
C MET A 1 13.08 -13.77 -31.52
N ASP A 2 13.82 -12.80 -32.04
CA ASP A 2 14.52 -11.77 -31.25
C ASP A 2 13.60 -10.77 -30.53
N ILE A 3 12.45 -10.43 -31.11
CA ILE A 3 11.51 -9.48 -30.51
C ILE A 3 10.91 -10.03 -29.21
N VAL A 4 10.56 -11.32 -29.20
CA VAL A 4 9.99 -11.97 -28.01
C VAL A 4 11.03 -12.03 -26.89
N LEU A 5 12.28 -12.37 -27.21
CA LEU A 5 13.37 -12.41 -26.23
C LEU A 5 13.68 -11.02 -25.66
N ARG A 6 13.70 -9.98 -26.50
CA ARG A 6 13.87 -8.58 -26.05
C ARG A 6 12.71 -8.12 -25.16
N LEU A 7 11.48 -8.46 -25.52
CA LEU A 7 10.32 -8.12 -24.69
C LEU A 7 10.41 -8.76 -23.31
N ILE A 8 10.80 -10.05 -23.24
CA ILE A 8 10.97 -10.75 -21.96
C ILE A 8 12.11 -10.15 -21.14
N SER A 9 13.23 -9.78 -21.78
CA SER A 9 14.35 -9.09 -21.14
C SER A 9 13.91 -7.79 -20.46
N GLU A 10 13.13 -6.96 -21.16
CA GLU A 10 12.74 -5.65 -20.65
C GLU A 10 11.69 -5.75 -19.55
N ILE A 11 10.78 -6.73 -19.66
CA ILE A 11 9.86 -7.07 -18.57
C ILE A 11 10.66 -7.50 -17.33
N TRP A 12 11.70 -8.30 -17.52
CA TRP A 12 12.54 -8.79 -16.43
C TRP A 12 13.34 -7.66 -15.76
N GLU A 13 13.92 -6.74 -16.54
CA GLU A 13 14.60 -5.56 -16.00
C GLU A 13 13.65 -4.67 -15.20
N ILE A 14 12.48 -4.32 -15.75
CA ILE A 14 11.49 -3.49 -15.03
C ILE A 14 11.02 -4.18 -13.74
N LEU A 15 10.85 -5.51 -13.78
CA LEU A 15 10.48 -6.28 -12.59
C LEU A 15 11.59 -6.21 -11.53
N LEU A 16 12.86 -6.39 -11.92
CA LEU A 16 13.99 -6.29 -10.99
C LEU A 16 14.15 -4.89 -10.42
N ASP A 17 14.06 -3.85 -11.26
CA ASP A 17 14.16 -2.45 -10.85
C ASP A 17 13.06 -2.06 -9.85
N SER A 18 11.85 -2.58 -10.04
CA SER A 18 10.71 -2.32 -9.15
C SER A 18 10.62 -3.28 -7.95
N SER A 19 11.37 -4.39 -7.96
CA SER A 19 11.24 -5.47 -6.97
C SER A 19 11.41 -5.01 -5.53
N LEU A 20 12.45 -4.21 -5.25
CA LEU A 20 12.74 -3.71 -3.90
C LEU A 20 11.59 -2.83 -3.38
N PHE A 21 11.03 -1.97 -4.24
CA PHE A 21 9.91 -1.11 -3.90
C PHE A 21 8.62 -1.90 -3.71
N MET A 22 8.36 -2.92 -4.54
CA MET A 22 7.20 -3.80 -4.38
C MET A 22 7.26 -4.60 -3.10
N LEU A 23 8.40 -5.25 -2.83
CA LEU A 23 8.61 -6.02 -1.59
C LEU A 23 8.53 -5.12 -0.36
N GLY A 24 9.15 -3.94 -0.42
CA GLY A 24 9.05 -2.94 0.64
C GLY A 24 7.62 -2.45 0.85
N GLY A 25 6.90 -2.14 -0.23
CA GLY A 25 5.50 -1.70 -0.18
C GLY A 25 4.58 -2.77 0.42
N ILE A 26 4.74 -4.03 0.03
CA ILE A 26 4.00 -5.17 0.61
C ILE A 26 4.36 -5.32 2.09
N GLY A 27 5.64 -5.22 2.46
CA GLY A 27 6.09 -5.29 3.84
C GLY A 27 5.47 -4.20 4.71
N VAL A 28 5.53 -2.94 4.27
CA VAL A 28 4.92 -1.80 4.97
C VAL A 28 3.40 -1.94 5.05
N ALA A 29 2.74 -2.37 3.98
CA ALA A 29 1.29 -2.62 4.00
C ALA A 29 0.90 -3.73 5.00
N GLY A 30 1.71 -4.80 5.08
CA GLY A 30 1.54 -5.85 6.08
C GLY A 30 1.72 -5.33 7.51
N MET A 31 2.76 -4.53 7.76
CA MET A 31 3.00 -3.90 9.06
C MET A 31 1.85 -2.97 9.45
N LEU A 32 1.40 -2.11 8.54
CA LEU A 32 0.25 -1.22 8.76
C LEU A 32 -1.00 -2.02 9.10
N LYS A 33 -1.26 -3.14 8.41
CA LYS A 33 -2.42 -3.99 8.71
C LYS A 33 -2.37 -4.62 10.11
N ILE A 34 -1.17 -4.95 10.61
CA ILE A 34 -1.01 -5.50 11.97
C ILE A 34 -1.14 -4.39 13.02
N MET A 35 -0.62 -3.19 12.75
CA MET A 35 -0.67 -2.05 13.68
C MET A 35 -2.05 -1.39 13.72
N LEU A 36 -2.78 -1.40 12.60
CA LEU A 36 -4.10 -0.82 12.46
C LEU A 36 -5.16 -1.90 12.73
N ASP A 37 -5.48 -2.07 14.00
CA ASP A 37 -6.57 -2.94 14.44
C ASP A 37 -7.91 -2.40 13.89
N PRO A 38 -8.72 -3.17 13.14
CA PRO A 38 -9.99 -2.71 12.57
C PRO A 38 -10.94 -2.08 13.61
N ASP A 39 -10.94 -2.59 14.84
CA ASP A 39 -11.76 -2.05 15.92
C ASP A 39 -11.23 -0.70 16.41
N THR A 40 -9.91 -0.50 16.37
CA THR A 40 -9.28 0.79 16.69
C THR A 40 -9.57 1.80 15.59
N ILE A 41 -9.54 1.39 14.32
CA ILE A 41 -9.91 2.21 13.16
C ILE A 41 -11.36 2.67 13.32
N LEU A 42 -12.31 1.75 13.53
CA LEU A 42 -13.72 2.10 13.68
C LEU A 42 -13.98 3.03 14.88
N ASN A 43 -13.32 2.79 16.02
CA ASN A 43 -13.50 3.62 17.21
C ASN A 43 -12.82 4.99 17.13
N HIS A 44 -11.67 5.12 16.45
CA HIS A 44 -10.90 6.37 16.38
C HIS A 44 -11.11 7.19 15.11
N LEU A 45 -11.47 6.55 13.99
CA LEU A 45 -11.77 7.20 12.71
C LEU A 45 -13.29 7.37 12.52
N GLY A 46 -14.16 6.67 13.25
CA GLY A 46 -15.61 6.85 13.18
C GLY A 46 -16.18 7.98 14.05
N LYS A 47 -15.45 8.49 15.05
CA LYS A 47 -16.01 9.36 16.11
C LYS A 47 -15.75 10.88 15.97
N GLY A 48 -15.29 11.39 14.83
CA GLY A 48 -15.08 12.85 14.66
C GLY A 48 -14.97 13.33 13.22
N ARG A 49 -15.51 14.52 12.91
CA ARG A 49 -15.58 15.05 11.52
C ARG A 49 -14.22 15.49 10.95
N TYR A 50 -13.33 16.07 11.75
CA TYR A 50 -12.06 16.65 11.27
C TYR A 50 -10.85 15.77 11.60
N MET A 51 -10.75 15.30 12.84
CA MET A 51 -9.58 14.54 13.28
C MET A 51 -9.50 13.14 12.65
N SER A 52 -10.64 12.58 12.24
CA SER A 52 -10.67 11.34 11.46
C SER A 52 -10.15 11.52 10.05
N VAL A 53 -10.42 12.66 9.40
CA VAL A 53 -9.93 12.94 8.03
C VAL A 53 -8.41 13.08 8.03
N VAL A 54 -7.85 13.81 9.00
CA VAL A 54 -6.40 13.99 9.13
C VAL A 54 -5.71 12.64 9.36
N LYS A 55 -6.25 11.82 10.27
CA LYS A 55 -5.70 10.48 10.55
C LYS A 55 -5.86 9.56 9.33
N ALA A 56 -7.01 9.55 8.67
CA ALA A 56 -7.25 8.75 7.46
C ALA A 56 -6.27 9.10 6.33
N ALA A 57 -6.04 10.40 6.11
CA ALA A 57 -5.08 10.88 5.11
C ALA A 57 -3.63 10.50 5.46
N PHE A 58 -3.25 10.58 6.75
CA PHE A 58 -1.90 10.20 7.19
C PHE A 58 -1.64 8.70 7.07
N PHE A 59 -2.64 7.87 7.35
CA PHE A 59 -2.54 6.41 7.25
C PHE A 59 -2.95 5.86 5.88
N GLY A 60 -3.38 6.70 4.94
CA GLY A 60 -3.81 6.29 3.59
C GLY A 60 -5.00 5.33 3.56
N VAL A 61 -5.79 5.26 4.64
CA VAL A 61 -6.95 4.37 4.76
C VAL A 61 -8.23 5.09 4.35
N PRO A 62 -9.15 4.42 3.65
CA PRO A 62 -10.45 5.01 3.30
C PRO A 62 -11.24 5.32 4.58
N LEU A 63 -11.93 6.46 4.59
CA LEU A 63 -12.83 6.79 5.68
C LEU A 63 -14.00 5.80 5.67
N PRO A 64 -14.33 5.15 6.80
CA PRO A 64 -15.59 4.44 6.91
C PRO A 64 -16.72 5.46 6.80
N LEU A 65 -17.51 5.35 5.73
CA LEU A 65 -18.73 6.12 5.51
C LEU A 65 -19.83 5.67 6.48
#